data_AF-W4MAX7-F1
#
_entry.id   AF-W4MAX7-F1
#
_cell.length_a   1.000
_cell.length_b   1.000
_cell.length_c   1.000
_cell.angle_alpha   90.00
_cell.angle_beta   90.00
_cell.angle_gamma   90.00
#
_symmetry.space_group_name_H-M   'P 1'
#
loop_
_entity.id
_entity.type
_entity.pdbx_description
1 polymer ?
#
loop_
_entity_poly.entity_id
_entity_poly.type
_entity_poly.pdbx_seq_one_letter_code
_entity_poly.pdbx_strand_id
1 'polypeptide(L)'
;MMHDKIRHTTFVLAVSLALVGLTYGLATLSGSLALHASAWLTLVHALGAFGAGHGLGASRWRGQRRPIIEVMIILLLSGFVIALIYDIFRDVTTIGGPQALSDVWLVTIVTLLLIALLYFLAHAPEGVGQNTLSAAFMAHRRAIHRELFAAILVLLSLIGTWLGLPALDRLFAIVMAFFIFVAGWDMTRLILYRLRHEESDRAAERRMARARRQATLGMVLVAWVLVLVVFLGGIYTLQPGEHGVIRRFGRVVADVSSGLHYRLPLIDQLDRIALDQVRQVETGSALVLTGDTNLIELNLRVHYHIADAVAFRFQVNGLDTLISRMAEAVIRQVVATQGVDELLTTGRNAILAQTLEQLRDLTEQHHTGIRVTNVQLPLVIPPGTVAAAFRDVASAREDTNTATHEALAFRNEILPVARGEAEEIVQTARAEKQRKIDLASGEAERFLKQLHAYREAPQITRTRLYLEALERVLPVSREFIIDPSIRRHTTDLWFTNRQHPRQRSNQSSGNDQ
;
A
#
# COMPACT_ATOMS: atom_id res chain seq x y z
N MET A 1 43.94 19.27 -64.51
CA MET A 1 43.13 18.02 -64.48
C MET A 1 43.46 17.08 -63.31
N MET A 2 44.71 16.64 -63.09
CA MET A 2 45.05 15.79 -61.92
C MET A 2 45.14 16.59 -60.60
N HIS A 3 45.65 17.82 -60.68
CA HIS A 3 45.72 18.75 -59.56
C HIS A 3 44.33 19.14 -59.03
N ASP A 4 43.35 19.34 -59.92
CA ASP A 4 41.99 19.74 -59.55
C ASP A 4 41.22 18.62 -58.83
N LYS A 5 41.45 17.35 -59.21
CA LYS A 5 40.81 16.19 -58.55
C LYS A 5 41.34 15.99 -57.13
N ILE A 6 42.65 16.12 -56.92
CA ILE A 6 43.27 15.99 -55.59
C ILE A 6 42.80 17.12 -54.68
N ARG A 7 42.79 18.37 -55.17
CA ARG A 7 42.29 19.54 -54.44
C ARG A 7 40.82 19.40 -54.04
N HIS A 8 39.99 18.81 -54.90
CA HIS A 8 38.59 18.57 -54.58
C HIS A 8 38.42 17.47 -53.52
N THR A 9 39.16 16.37 -53.58
CA THR A 9 39.07 15.33 -52.53
C THR A 9 39.63 15.77 -51.19
N THR A 10 40.69 16.58 -51.17
CA THR A 10 41.24 17.12 -49.91
C THR A 10 40.30 18.15 -49.29
N PHE A 11 39.69 19.03 -50.10
CA PHE A 11 38.69 19.99 -49.62
C PHE A 11 37.47 19.29 -49.01
N VAL A 12 36.92 18.29 -49.72
CA VAL A 12 35.80 17.48 -49.24
C VAL A 12 36.12 16.78 -47.91
N LEU A 13 37.32 16.20 -47.79
CA LEU A 13 37.75 15.54 -46.57
C LEU A 13 37.86 16.52 -45.40
N ALA A 14 38.43 17.71 -45.64
CA ALA A 14 38.55 18.76 -44.63
C ALA A 14 37.17 19.21 -44.12
N VAL A 15 36.21 19.42 -45.03
CA VAL A 15 34.82 19.76 -44.67
C VAL A 15 34.18 18.64 -43.86
N SER A 16 34.35 17.38 -44.27
CA SER A 16 33.76 16.24 -43.57
C SER A 16 34.33 16.06 -42.16
N LEU A 17 35.65 16.24 -41.97
CA LEU A 17 36.31 16.18 -40.67
C LEU A 17 35.87 17.33 -39.74
N ALA A 18 35.72 18.54 -40.28
CA ALA A 18 35.16 19.66 -39.52
C ALA A 18 33.72 19.37 -39.06
N LEU A 19 32.93 18.72 -39.91
CA LEU A 19 31.56 18.31 -39.59
C LEU A 19 31.50 17.27 -38.46
N VAL A 20 32.41 16.28 -38.49
CA VAL A 20 32.54 15.29 -37.41
C VAL A 20 32.88 15.97 -36.08
N GLY A 21 33.85 16.90 -36.07
CA GLY A 21 34.23 17.63 -34.86
C GLY A 21 33.08 18.47 -34.30
N LEU A 22 32.34 19.17 -35.17
CA LEU A 22 31.18 19.97 -34.80
C LEU A 22 30.08 19.08 -34.19
N THR A 23 29.68 18.02 -34.90
CA THR A 23 28.59 17.13 -34.47
C THR A 23 28.93 16.37 -33.20
N TYR A 24 30.17 15.89 -33.06
CA TYR A 24 30.64 15.24 -31.84
C TYR A 24 30.65 16.22 -30.65
N GLY A 25 31.14 17.45 -30.85
CA GLY A 25 31.12 18.48 -29.81
C GLY A 25 29.70 18.87 -29.37
N LEU A 26 28.75 18.96 -30.31
CA LEU A 26 27.35 19.19 -29.95
C LEU A 26 26.75 17.99 -29.21
N ALA A 27 27.15 16.77 -29.57
CA ALA A 27 26.67 15.55 -28.92
C ALA A 27 27.16 15.45 -27.48
N THR A 28 28.41 15.81 -27.20
CA THR A 28 28.95 15.85 -25.83
C THR A 28 28.34 16.98 -25.00
N LEU A 29 28.03 18.14 -25.60
CA LEU A 29 27.37 19.26 -24.92
C LEU A 29 25.92 18.97 -24.57
N SER A 30 25.18 18.30 -25.46
CA SER A 30 23.77 17.99 -25.26
C SER A 30 23.51 16.68 -24.52
N GLY A 31 24.45 15.73 -24.58
CA GLY A 31 24.22 14.35 -24.17
C GLY A 31 23.37 13.54 -25.16
N SER A 32 23.12 14.04 -26.38
CA SER A 32 22.29 13.33 -27.36
C SER A 32 23.01 12.12 -27.96
N LEU A 33 22.38 10.95 -27.85
CA LEU A 33 22.85 9.70 -28.44
C LEU A 33 22.64 9.68 -29.96
N ALA A 34 21.54 10.28 -30.44
CA ALA A 34 21.28 10.38 -31.88
C ALA A 34 22.35 11.25 -32.57
N LEU A 35 22.77 12.34 -31.92
CA LEU A 35 23.80 13.24 -32.43
C LEU A 35 25.20 12.60 -32.39
N HIS A 36 25.53 11.83 -31.34
CA HIS A 36 26.74 11.01 -31.29
C HIS A 36 26.78 10.00 -32.44
N ALA A 37 25.68 9.29 -32.69
CA ALA A 37 25.59 8.35 -33.80
C ALA A 37 25.73 9.05 -35.17
N SER A 38 25.19 10.26 -35.33
CA SER A 38 25.37 11.05 -36.56
C SER A 38 26.82 11.48 -36.81
N ALA A 39 27.56 11.84 -35.75
CA ALA A 39 28.98 12.15 -35.86
C ALA A 39 29.78 10.93 -36.36
N TRP A 40 29.47 9.75 -35.81
CA TRP A 40 30.10 8.49 -36.23
C TRP A 40 29.79 8.11 -37.67
N LEU A 41 28.54 8.29 -38.13
CA LEU A 41 28.18 8.04 -39.53
C LEU A 41 28.99 8.94 -40.48
N THR A 42 29.11 10.22 -40.13
CA THR A 42 29.87 11.21 -40.90
C THR A 42 31.36 10.83 -40.97
N LEU A 43 31.92 10.34 -39.86
CA LEU A 43 33.29 9.84 -39.83
C LEU A 43 33.48 8.62 -40.73
N VAL A 44 32.56 7.65 -40.70
CA VAL A 44 32.62 6.47 -41.57
C VAL A 44 32.61 6.86 -43.05
N HIS A 45 31.78 7.83 -43.44
CA HIS A 45 31.78 8.35 -44.80
C HIS A 45 33.07 9.10 -45.17
N ALA A 46 33.60 9.93 -44.26
CA ALA A 46 34.86 10.65 -44.46
C ALA A 46 36.03 9.68 -44.69
N LEU A 47 36.15 8.65 -43.84
CA LEU A 47 37.16 7.61 -43.95
C LEU A 47 36.98 6.76 -45.22
N GLY A 48 35.75 6.41 -45.58
CA GLY A 48 35.46 5.69 -46.82
C GLY A 48 35.81 6.50 -48.08
N ALA A 49 35.53 7.81 -48.07
CA ALA A 49 35.89 8.71 -49.16
C ALA A 49 37.42 8.87 -49.28
N PHE A 50 38.12 8.96 -48.15
CA PHE A 50 39.58 8.99 -48.10
C PHE A 50 40.21 7.73 -48.72
N GLY A 51 39.74 6.55 -48.29
CA GLY A 51 40.21 5.25 -48.81
C GLY A 51 40.01 5.12 -50.32
N ALA A 52 38.83 5.51 -50.83
CA ALA A 52 38.53 5.49 -52.26
C ALA A 52 39.35 6.51 -53.07
N GLY A 53 39.61 7.70 -52.52
CA GLY A 53 40.38 8.76 -53.17
C GLY A 53 41.87 8.41 -53.31
N HIS A 54 42.47 7.80 -52.29
CA HIS A 54 43.89 7.41 -52.31
C HIS A 54 44.14 6.11 -53.08
N GLY A 55 43.19 5.16 -53.11
CA GLY A 55 43.26 3.96 -53.96
C GLY A 55 43.36 4.30 -55.46
N LEU A 56 42.69 5.36 -55.90
CA LEU A 56 42.77 5.87 -57.28
C LEU A 56 44.09 6.57 -57.62
N GLY A 57 44.80 7.12 -56.64
CA GLY A 57 46.11 7.76 -56.82
C GLY A 57 47.26 6.75 -56.91
N ALA A 58 47.20 5.68 -56.11
CA ALA A 58 48.25 4.66 -56.05
C ALA A 58 48.20 3.67 -57.23
N SER A 59 47.01 3.34 -57.76
CA SER A 59 46.86 2.30 -58.81
C SER A 59 47.38 2.71 -60.19
N ARG A 60 47.61 4.00 -60.44
CA ARG A 60 48.13 4.50 -61.73
C ARG A 60 49.64 4.69 -61.78
N TRP A 61 50.31 4.70 -60.62
CA TRP A 61 51.75 4.98 -60.53
C TRP A 61 52.62 3.73 -60.63
N ARG A 62 52.07 2.54 -60.38
CA ARG A 62 52.75 1.26 -60.60
C ARG A 62 51.75 0.34 -61.25
N GLY A 63 52.00 -0.12 -62.48
CA GLY A 63 51.17 -1.11 -63.18
C GLY A 63 51.18 -2.50 -62.51
N GLN A 64 50.87 -2.57 -61.21
CA GLN A 64 50.89 -3.77 -60.39
C GLN A 64 49.51 -4.01 -59.75
N ARG A 65 49.17 -5.31 -59.76
CA ARG A 65 47.95 -5.95 -59.24
C ARG A 65 47.47 -5.41 -57.89
N ARG A 66 46.14 -5.29 -57.79
CA ARG A 66 45.25 -5.22 -56.61
C ARG A 66 45.85 -4.48 -55.39
N PRO A 67 45.40 -3.25 -55.06
CA PRO A 67 45.90 -2.52 -53.90
C PRO A 67 45.41 -3.20 -52.61
N ILE A 68 46.22 -4.10 -52.06
CA ILE A 68 45.99 -4.79 -50.77
C ILE A 68 45.67 -3.77 -49.67
N ILE A 69 46.29 -2.59 -49.73
CA ILE A 69 46.11 -1.48 -48.79
C ILE A 69 44.64 -0.97 -48.80
N GLU A 70 43.99 -0.88 -49.96
CA GLU A 70 42.58 -0.44 -50.07
C GLU A 70 41.64 -1.44 -49.39
N VAL A 71 41.90 -2.74 -49.61
CA VAL A 71 41.14 -3.82 -48.97
C VAL A 71 41.33 -3.80 -47.45
N MET A 72 42.56 -3.59 -46.99
CA MET A 72 42.91 -3.58 -45.56
C MET A 72 42.27 -2.40 -44.82
N ILE A 73 42.30 -1.20 -45.42
CA ILE A 73 41.66 0.02 -44.88
C ILE A 73 40.16 -0.21 -44.69
N ILE A 74 39.49 -0.86 -45.65
CA ILE A 74 38.04 -0.97 -45.60
C ILE A 74 37.59 -2.16 -44.73
N LEU A 75 38.37 -3.23 -44.62
CA LEU A 75 38.17 -4.26 -43.60
C LEU A 75 38.27 -3.67 -42.18
N LEU A 76 39.26 -2.80 -41.94
CA LEU A 76 39.40 -2.08 -40.68
C LEU A 76 38.19 -1.17 -40.44
N LEU A 77 37.75 -0.43 -41.46
CA LEU A 77 36.56 0.42 -41.38
C LEU A 77 35.28 -0.40 -41.08
N SER A 78 35.14 -1.60 -41.66
CA SER A 78 34.02 -2.51 -41.39
C SER A 78 34.05 -3.02 -39.94
N GLY A 79 35.22 -3.34 -39.39
CA GLY A 79 35.38 -3.70 -37.98
C GLY A 79 35.05 -2.53 -37.06
N PHE A 80 35.48 -1.32 -37.42
CA PHE A 80 35.15 -0.09 -36.70
C PHE A 80 33.63 0.19 -36.69
N VAL A 81 32.94 0.01 -37.81
CA VAL A 81 31.47 0.13 -37.90
C VAL A 81 30.77 -0.84 -36.93
N ILE A 82 31.25 -2.07 -36.80
CA ILE A 82 30.70 -3.05 -35.85
C ILE A 82 30.89 -2.57 -34.41
N ALA A 83 32.09 -2.07 -34.07
CA ALA A 83 32.37 -1.52 -32.74
C ALA A 83 31.48 -0.30 -32.42
N LEU A 84 31.23 0.57 -33.40
CA LEU A 84 30.32 1.71 -33.25
C LEU A 84 28.88 1.29 -32.96
N ILE A 85 28.37 0.27 -33.66
CA ILE A 85 27.01 -0.25 -33.43
C ILE A 85 26.91 -0.81 -32.01
N TYR A 86 27.92 -1.55 -31.57
CA TYR A 86 27.99 -2.06 -30.20
C TYR A 86 27.96 -0.91 -29.18
N ASP A 87 28.73 0.16 -29.40
CA ASP A 87 28.79 1.33 -28.52
C ASP A 87 27.42 2.02 -28.41
N ILE A 88 26.76 2.29 -29.54
CA ILE A 88 25.41 2.87 -29.56
C ILE A 88 24.40 1.97 -28.84
N PHE A 89 24.46 0.66 -29.09
CA PHE A 89 23.54 -0.28 -28.45
C PHE A 89 23.77 -0.38 -26.94
N ARG A 90 25.03 -0.38 -26.49
CA ARG A 90 25.38 -0.29 -25.07
C ARG A 90 24.78 0.96 -24.44
N ASP A 91 24.97 2.12 -25.05
CA ASP A 91 24.51 3.39 -24.48
C ASP A 91 22.98 3.52 -24.47
N VAL A 92 22.30 2.91 -25.44
CA VAL A 92 20.83 2.82 -25.45
C VAL A 92 20.28 1.86 -24.39
N THR A 93 20.99 0.77 -24.09
CA THR A 93 20.56 -0.28 -23.16
C THR A 93 21.01 -0.07 -21.72
N THR A 94 21.99 0.80 -21.46
CA THR A 94 22.41 1.16 -20.09
C THR A 94 21.23 1.71 -19.30
N ILE A 95 20.88 0.99 -18.23
CA ILE A 95 19.74 1.27 -17.35
C ILE A 95 20.10 2.45 -16.44
N GLY A 96 19.85 3.65 -16.96
CA GLY A 96 19.68 4.90 -16.23
C GLY A 96 18.54 5.66 -16.92
N GLY A 97 17.74 6.42 -16.19
CA GLY A 97 16.59 7.17 -16.72
C GLY A 97 16.93 8.03 -17.96
N PRO A 98 15.93 8.64 -18.62
CA PRO A 98 16.19 9.54 -19.75
C PRO A 98 17.29 10.53 -19.38
N GLN A 99 18.40 10.53 -20.13
CA GLN A 99 19.45 11.53 -19.94
C GLN A 99 18.78 12.87 -20.21
N ALA A 100 18.69 13.72 -19.19
CA ALA A 100 18.15 15.05 -19.36
C ALA A 100 19.11 15.80 -20.28
N LEU A 101 18.71 15.98 -21.53
CA LEU A 101 19.54 16.67 -22.51
C LEU A 101 19.72 18.13 -22.06
N SER A 102 20.95 18.59 -22.00
CA SER A 102 21.30 19.99 -21.76
C SER A 102 21.23 20.80 -23.04
N ASP A 103 20.82 22.07 -22.93
CA ASP A 103 20.91 23.07 -24.01
C ASP A 103 20.31 22.66 -25.37
N VAL A 104 19.20 21.91 -25.33
CA VAL A 104 18.51 21.37 -26.52
C VAL A 104 18.21 22.45 -27.56
N TRP A 105 17.83 23.66 -27.13
CA TRP A 105 17.45 24.75 -28.04
C TRP A 105 18.63 25.20 -28.93
N LEU A 106 19.82 25.37 -28.35
CA LEU A 106 21.02 25.81 -29.07
C LEU A 106 21.44 24.73 -30.07
N VAL A 107 21.48 23.48 -29.60
CA VAL A 107 21.86 22.33 -30.42
C VAL A 107 20.89 22.11 -31.58
N THR A 108 19.59 22.36 -31.39
CA THR A 108 18.58 22.30 -32.45
C THR A 108 18.84 23.32 -33.55
N ILE A 109 19.15 24.58 -33.19
CA ILE A 109 19.46 25.64 -34.17
C ILE A 109 20.71 25.30 -34.96
N VAL A 110 21.77 24.84 -34.29
CA VAL A 110 23.02 24.46 -34.97
C VAL A 110 22.80 23.25 -35.88
N THR A 111 21.97 22.28 -35.47
CA THR A 111 21.60 21.13 -36.30
C THR A 111 20.80 21.55 -37.54
N LEU A 112 19.93 22.57 -37.43
CA LEU A 112 19.21 23.11 -38.58
C LEU A 112 20.15 23.79 -39.58
N LEU A 113 21.14 24.56 -39.08
CA LEU A 113 22.20 25.14 -39.92
C LEU A 113 23.04 24.05 -40.60
N LEU A 114 23.34 22.97 -39.89
CA LEU A 114 24.04 21.81 -40.42
C LEU A 114 23.25 21.15 -41.57
N ILE A 115 21.94 20.98 -41.41
CA ILE A 115 21.05 20.46 -42.47
C ILE A 115 21.07 21.39 -43.69
N ALA A 116 20.99 22.70 -43.48
CA ALA A 116 21.05 23.67 -44.58
C ALA A 116 22.40 23.60 -45.34
N LEU A 117 23.52 23.47 -44.61
CA LEU A 117 24.84 23.28 -45.18
C LEU A 117 24.94 21.98 -45.99
N LEU A 118 24.48 20.85 -45.42
CA LEU A 118 24.46 19.55 -46.10
C LEU A 118 23.56 19.57 -47.34
N TYR A 119 22.39 20.23 -47.26
CA TYR A 119 21.48 20.40 -48.37
C TYR A 119 22.14 21.20 -49.50
N PHE A 120 22.81 22.31 -49.16
CA PHE A 120 23.56 23.11 -50.12
C PHE A 120 24.69 22.29 -50.77
N LEU A 121 25.48 21.54 -49.99
CA LEU A 121 26.52 20.66 -50.51
C LEU A 121 25.97 19.54 -51.41
N ALA A 122 24.77 19.03 -51.14
CA ALA A 122 24.11 18.03 -51.97
C ALA A 122 23.63 18.59 -53.33
N HIS A 123 23.21 19.87 -53.35
CA HIS A 123 22.57 20.53 -54.50
C HIS A 123 23.47 21.55 -55.22
N ALA A 124 24.69 21.80 -54.75
CA ALA A 124 25.60 22.77 -55.36
C ALA A 124 25.81 22.46 -56.86
N PRO A 125 25.66 23.46 -57.76
CA PRO A 125 25.81 23.26 -59.19
C PRO A 125 27.25 22.86 -59.54
N GLU A 126 27.38 21.85 -60.39
CA GLU A 126 28.66 21.23 -60.75
C GLU A 126 29.47 22.17 -61.66
N GLY A 127 30.45 22.90 -61.09
CA GLY A 127 31.33 23.82 -61.82
C GLY A 127 32.45 23.16 -62.66
N VAL A 128 32.42 21.84 -62.89
CA VAL A 128 33.47 21.13 -63.65
C VAL A 128 32.79 20.24 -64.70
N GLY A 129 33.12 20.47 -65.97
CA GLY A 129 32.44 19.93 -67.16
C GLY A 129 32.02 18.45 -67.08
N GLN A 130 30.81 18.21 -67.56
CA GLN A 130 30.00 16.97 -67.51
C GLN A 130 30.68 15.69 -68.06
N ASN A 131 31.90 15.77 -68.61
CA ASN A 131 32.55 14.65 -69.30
C ASN A 131 33.55 13.84 -68.45
N THR A 132 33.79 14.15 -67.17
CA THR A 132 34.66 13.31 -66.30
C THR A 132 34.22 13.18 -64.84
N LEU A 133 32.93 12.94 -64.58
CA LEU A 133 32.48 12.54 -63.24
C LEU A 133 33.08 11.17 -62.89
N SER A 134 34.05 11.14 -61.98
CA SER A 134 34.63 9.89 -61.48
C SER A 134 33.62 9.18 -60.57
N ALA A 135 33.67 7.84 -60.52
CA ALA A 135 32.82 7.04 -59.62
C ALA A 135 32.92 7.48 -58.14
N ALA A 136 34.08 8.04 -57.74
CA ALA A 136 34.31 8.62 -56.42
C ALA A 136 33.42 9.84 -56.13
N PHE A 137 33.18 10.71 -57.13
CA PHE A 137 32.32 11.88 -56.97
C PHE A 137 30.85 11.50 -56.78
N MET A 138 30.35 10.53 -57.57
CA MET A 138 28.98 10.02 -57.39
C MET A 138 28.80 9.29 -56.06
N ALA A 139 29.82 8.56 -55.59
CA ALA A 139 29.81 7.94 -54.27
C ALA A 139 29.77 8.99 -53.15
N HIS A 140 30.54 10.06 -53.28
CA HIS A 140 30.54 11.17 -52.32
C HIS A 140 29.19 11.90 -52.27
N ARG A 141 28.59 12.22 -53.42
CA ARG A 141 27.26 12.85 -53.46
C ARG A 141 26.20 12.01 -52.76
N ARG A 142 26.24 10.68 -52.92
CA ARG A 142 25.35 9.74 -52.21
C ARG A 142 25.62 9.68 -50.70
N ALA A 143 26.87 9.85 -50.27
CA ALA A 143 27.21 9.93 -48.85
C ALA A 143 26.58 11.18 -48.20
N ILE A 144 26.67 12.35 -48.86
CA ILE A 144 26.03 13.60 -48.39
C ILE A 144 24.51 13.44 -48.27
N HIS A 145 23.86 12.76 -49.21
CA HIS A 145 22.40 12.52 -49.11
C HIS A 145 22.06 11.68 -47.86
N ARG A 146 22.87 10.67 -47.52
CA ARG A 146 22.66 9.86 -46.29
C ARG A 146 22.91 10.65 -45.01
N GLU A 147 23.91 11.53 -45.02
CA GLU A 147 24.17 12.46 -43.91
C GLU A 147 23.03 13.46 -43.71
N LEU A 148 22.45 13.96 -44.82
CA LEU A 148 21.28 14.84 -44.75
C LEU A 148 20.08 14.13 -44.09
N PHE A 149 19.79 12.89 -44.48
CA PHE A 149 18.73 12.10 -43.83
C PHE A 149 19.01 11.84 -42.35
N ALA A 150 20.24 11.50 -42.00
CA ALA A 150 20.66 11.33 -40.60
C ALA A 150 20.48 12.62 -39.79
N ALA A 151 20.91 13.76 -40.32
CA ALA A 151 20.77 15.05 -39.67
C ALA A 151 19.29 15.43 -39.45
N ILE A 152 18.40 15.09 -40.40
CA ILE A 152 16.94 15.26 -40.24
C ILE A 152 16.39 14.37 -39.11
N LEU A 153 16.83 13.11 -39.00
CA LEU A 153 16.44 12.23 -37.89
C LEU A 153 16.90 12.76 -36.53
N VAL A 154 18.10 13.32 -36.47
CA VAL A 154 18.62 13.99 -35.26
C VAL A 154 17.80 15.24 -34.93
N LEU A 155 17.44 16.05 -35.92
CA LEU A 155 16.57 17.20 -35.70
C LEU A 155 15.21 16.76 -35.13
N LEU A 156 14.63 15.68 -35.65
CA LEU A 156 13.37 15.12 -35.15
C LEU A 156 13.50 14.59 -33.71
N SER A 157 14.65 13.99 -33.37
CA SER A 157 15.00 13.63 -31.99
C SER A 157 15.00 14.85 -31.06
N LEU A 158 15.73 15.91 -31.44
CA LEU A 158 15.89 17.12 -30.62
C LEU A 158 14.57 17.89 -30.46
N ILE A 159 13.74 17.97 -31.50
CA ILE A 159 12.40 18.54 -31.40
C ILE A 159 11.52 17.68 -30.48
N GLY A 160 11.63 16.35 -30.59
CA GLY A 160 10.91 15.41 -29.74
C GLY A 160 11.25 15.57 -28.26
N THR A 161 12.53 15.71 -27.94
CA THR A 161 12.97 15.92 -26.56
C THR A 161 12.54 17.28 -26.02
N TRP A 162 12.55 18.32 -26.85
CA TRP A 162 11.97 19.63 -26.52
C TRP A 162 10.45 19.56 -26.22
N LEU A 163 9.72 18.68 -26.91
CA LEU A 163 8.30 18.37 -26.64
C LEU A 163 8.08 17.44 -25.43
N GLY A 164 9.12 17.15 -24.65
CA GLY A 164 9.03 16.30 -23.46
C GLY A 164 9.06 14.80 -23.73
N LEU A 165 9.54 14.38 -24.91
CA LEU A 165 9.70 12.98 -25.31
C LEU A 165 11.19 12.58 -25.39
N PRO A 166 11.92 12.54 -24.27
CA PRO A 166 13.35 12.24 -24.27
C PRO A 166 13.69 10.83 -24.80
N ALA A 167 12.71 9.91 -24.75
CA ALA A 167 12.88 8.57 -25.26
C ALA A 167 13.01 8.52 -26.80
N LEU A 168 12.62 9.58 -27.52
CA LEU A 168 12.83 9.68 -28.97
C LEU A 168 14.31 9.69 -29.32
N ASP A 169 15.18 10.26 -28.48
CA ASP A 169 16.62 10.29 -28.77
C ASP A 169 17.26 8.90 -28.83
N ARG A 170 16.87 8.02 -27.91
CA ARG A 170 17.26 6.60 -27.94
C ARG A 170 16.71 5.88 -29.16
N LEU A 171 15.45 6.14 -29.52
CA LEU A 171 14.82 5.54 -30.70
C LEU A 171 15.57 5.94 -31.97
N PHE A 172 15.84 7.24 -32.15
CA PHE A 172 16.58 7.73 -33.31
C PHE A 172 18.04 7.28 -33.30
N ALA A 173 18.69 7.12 -32.13
CA ALA A 173 20.01 6.51 -32.03
C ALA A 173 20.03 5.05 -32.52
N ILE A 174 19.01 4.24 -32.21
CA ILE A 174 18.89 2.86 -32.76
C ILE A 174 18.71 2.91 -34.28
N VAL A 175 17.85 3.80 -34.78
CA VAL A 175 17.68 3.99 -36.23
C VAL A 175 19.02 4.39 -36.87
N MET A 176 19.80 5.24 -36.22
CA MET A 176 21.12 5.66 -36.68
C MET A 176 22.15 4.52 -36.66
N ALA A 177 22.20 3.70 -35.62
CA ALA A 177 23.05 2.50 -35.57
C ALA A 177 22.78 1.58 -36.77
N PHE A 178 21.52 1.48 -37.15
CA PHE A 178 21.10 0.72 -38.31
C PHE A 178 21.54 1.36 -39.65
N PHE A 179 21.46 2.68 -39.78
CA PHE A 179 22.02 3.39 -40.94
C PHE A 179 23.54 3.20 -41.07
N ILE A 180 24.25 3.24 -39.94
CA ILE A 180 25.70 2.97 -39.84
C ILE A 180 26.01 1.54 -40.29
N PHE A 181 25.21 0.56 -39.84
CA PHE A 181 25.33 -0.83 -40.30
C PHE A 181 25.16 -0.97 -41.81
N VAL A 182 24.12 -0.36 -42.38
CA VAL A 182 23.88 -0.41 -43.84
C VAL A 182 25.02 0.25 -44.60
N ALA A 183 25.54 1.38 -44.11
CA ALA A 183 26.67 2.07 -44.73
C ALA A 183 27.94 1.20 -44.74
N GLY A 184 28.27 0.55 -43.62
CA GLY A 184 29.40 -0.38 -43.53
C GLY A 184 29.22 -1.62 -44.38
N TRP A 185 28.03 -2.22 -44.35
CA TRP A 185 27.71 -3.42 -45.14
C TRP A 185 27.79 -3.17 -46.66
N ASP A 186 27.35 -2.00 -47.11
CA ASP A 186 27.47 -1.61 -48.52
C ASP A 186 28.92 -1.39 -48.95
N MET A 187 29.78 -0.86 -48.07
CA MET A 187 31.21 -0.74 -48.35
C MET A 187 31.85 -2.12 -48.48
N THR A 188 31.65 -3.01 -47.50
CA THR A 188 32.25 -4.35 -47.49
C THR A 188 31.83 -5.18 -48.69
N ARG A 189 30.53 -5.16 -49.07
CA ARG A 189 30.04 -5.87 -50.26
C ARG A 189 30.63 -5.33 -51.56
N LEU A 190 30.83 -4.02 -51.67
CA LEU A 190 31.42 -3.40 -52.87
C LEU A 190 32.82 -3.95 -53.15
N ILE A 191 33.63 -4.12 -52.11
CA ILE A 191 35.03 -4.56 -52.24
C ILE A 191 35.14 -6.06 -52.40
N LEU A 192 34.34 -6.83 -51.66
CA LEU A 192 34.30 -8.28 -51.83
C LEU A 192 33.93 -8.64 -53.28
N TYR A 193 33.00 -7.90 -53.89
CA TYR A 193 32.68 -8.06 -55.31
C TYR A 193 33.85 -7.69 -56.22
N ARG A 194 34.50 -6.54 -56.01
CA ARG A 194 35.69 -6.11 -56.79
C ARG A 194 36.85 -7.10 -56.70
N LEU A 195 37.00 -7.80 -55.57
CA LEU A 195 38.02 -8.84 -55.39
C LEU A 195 37.68 -10.12 -56.15
N ARG A 196 36.39 -10.42 -56.33
CA ARG A 196 35.91 -11.66 -56.93
C ARG A 196 35.71 -11.57 -58.45
N HIS A 197 35.40 -10.38 -59.00
CA HIS A 197 35.12 -10.21 -60.42
C HIS A 197 35.99 -9.09 -61.03
N GLU A 198 36.69 -9.41 -62.11
CA GLU A 198 37.49 -8.49 -62.93
C GLU A 198 36.64 -7.89 -64.07
N GLU A 199 35.40 -7.50 -63.77
CA GLU A 199 34.47 -6.87 -64.72
C GLU A 199 34.59 -5.34 -64.68
N SER A 200 34.35 -4.66 -65.81
CA SER A 200 34.33 -3.19 -65.90
C SER A 200 33.40 -2.54 -64.86
N ASP A 201 33.85 -1.44 -64.25
CA ASP A 201 33.21 -0.71 -63.13
C ASP A 201 31.69 -0.48 -63.30
N ARG A 202 31.22 -0.31 -64.54
CA ARG A 202 29.81 -0.02 -64.85
C ARG A 202 28.88 -1.23 -64.74
N ALA A 203 29.37 -2.46 -64.96
CA ALA A 203 28.56 -3.68 -64.87
C ALA A 203 28.35 -4.10 -63.40
N ALA A 204 29.39 -3.96 -62.59
CA ALA A 204 29.36 -4.12 -61.13
C ALA A 204 28.32 -3.20 -60.48
N GLU A 205 28.32 -1.91 -60.83
CA GLU A 205 27.40 -0.92 -60.29
C GLU A 205 25.93 -1.21 -60.60
N ARG A 206 25.60 -1.66 -61.83
CA ARG A 206 24.21 -1.94 -62.23
C ARG A 206 23.63 -3.18 -61.55
N ARG A 207 24.42 -4.25 -61.36
CA ARG A 207 23.98 -5.44 -60.61
C ARG A 207 23.85 -5.14 -59.12
N MET A 208 24.76 -4.34 -58.57
CA MET A 208 24.67 -3.85 -57.19
C MET A 208 23.47 -2.95 -56.95
N ALA A 209 23.03 -2.16 -57.93
CA ALA A 209 21.81 -1.36 -57.81
C ALA A 209 20.56 -2.22 -57.57
N ARG A 210 20.46 -3.41 -58.19
CA ARG A 210 19.36 -4.37 -57.95
C ARG A 210 19.46 -5.05 -56.58
N ALA A 211 20.65 -5.50 -56.19
CA ALA A 211 20.90 -6.06 -54.85
C ALA A 211 20.66 -5.03 -53.73
N ARG A 212 20.92 -3.74 -53.99
CA ARG A 212 20.61 -2.62 -53.08
C ARG A 212 19.12 -2.36 -52.92
N ARG A 213 18.30 -2.51 -53.96
CA ARG A 213 16.83 -2.41 -53.85
C ARG A 213 16.25 -3.50 -52.93
N GLN A 214 16.79 -4.71 -52.96
CA GLN A 214 16.37 -5.78 -52.06
C GLN A 214 16.86 -5.55 -50.62
N ALA A 215 18.08 -5.03 -50.44
CA ALA A 215 18.59 -4.64 -49.12
C ALA A 215 17.80 -3.49 -48.49
N THR A 216 17.38 -2.50 -49.28
CA THR A 216 16.56 -1.36 -48.79
C THR A 216 15.13 -1.78 -48.42
N LEU A 217 14.54 -2.77 -49.10
CA LEU A 217 13.25 -3.34 -48.70
C LEU A 217 13.34 -4.14 -47.39
N GLY A 218 14.36 -4.98 -47.23
CA GLY A 218 14.61 -5.66 -45.96
C GLY A 218 14.89 -4.68 -44.82
N MET A 219 15.45 -3.51 -45.16
CA MET A 219 15.79 -2.46 -44.21
C MET A 219 14.55 -1.70 -43.70
N VAL A 220 13.59 -1.42 -44.58
CA VAL A 220 12.27 -0.89 -44.19
C VAL A 220 11.54 -1.89 -43.29
N LEU A 221 11.63 -3.19 -43.57
CA LEU A 221 11.01 -4.23 -42.74
C LEU A 221 11.59 -4.24 -41.32
N VAL A 222 12.92 -4.20 -41.17
CA VAL A 222 13.56 -4.18 -39.83
C VAL A 222 13.18 -2.93 -39.03
N ALA A 223 13.11 -1.76 -39.68
CA ALA A 223 12.65 -0.54 -39.02
C ALA A 223 11.18 -0.66 -38.56
N TRP A 224 10.30 -1.23 -39.37
CA TRP A 224 8.90 -1.51 -39.00
C TRP A 224 8.78 -2.52 -37.86
N VAL A 225 9.62 -3.56 -37.86
CA VAL A 225 9.65 -4.54 -36.76
C VAL A 225 10.11 -3.87 -35.45
N LEU A 226 11.11 -2.99 -35.50
CA LEU A 226 11.54 -2.24 -34.33
C LEU A 226 10.42 -1.33 -33.78
N VAL A 227 9.72 -0.62 -34.66
CA VAL A 227 8.55 0.22 -34.29
C VAL A 227 7.46 -0.66 -33.65
N LEU A 228 7.17 -1.82 -34.24
CA LEU A 228 6.17 -2.76 -33.71
C LEU A 228 6.56 -3.27 -32.31
N VAL A 229 7.83 -3.62 -32.09
CA VAL A 229 8.34 -4.06 -30.78
C VAL A 229 8.18 -2.96 -29.73
N VAL A 230 8.49 -1.71 -30.08
CA VAL A 230 8.29 -0.56 -29.18
C VAL A 230 6.81 -0.41 -28.83
N PHE A 231 5.91 -0.49 -29.83
CA PHE A 231 4.46 -0.39 -29.63
C PHE A 231 3.90 -1.53 -28.76
N LEU A 232 4.37 -2.76 -28.95
CA LEU A 232 3.97 -3.93 -28.16
C LEU A 232 4.41 -3.81 -26.69
N GLY A 233 5.50 -3.10 -26.40
CA GLY A 233 5.96 -2.80 -25.04
C GLY A 233 5.02 -1.89 -24.22
N GLY A 234 3.93 -1.39 -24.82
CA GLY A 234 2.90 -0.62 -24.14
C GLY A 234 1.95 -1.46 -23.27
N ILE A 235 1.97 -2.79 -23.38
CA ILE A 235 1.11 -3.68 -22.58
C ILE A 235 1.66 -3.80 -21.16
N TYR A 236 0.80 -3.61 -20.15
CA TYR A 236 1.17 -3.77 -18.74
C TYR A 236 -0.01 -4.32 -17.92
N THR A 237 0.31 -4.94 -16.79
CA THR A 237 -0.66 -5.45 -15.83
C THR A 237 -0.56 -4.70 -14.50
N LEU A 238 -1.70 -4.45 -13.87
CA LEU A 238 -1.83 -3.93 -12.51
C LEU A 238 -2.33 -5.05 -11.60
N GLN A 239 -1.72 -5.18 -10.40
CA GLN A 239 -2.13 -6.18 -9.43
C GLN A 239 -3.49 -5.83 -8.80
N PRO A 240 -4.21 -6.80 -8.21
CA PRO A 240 -5.39 -6.51 -7.40
C PRO A 240 -5.05 -5.51 -6.28
N GLY A 241 -5.89 -4.49 -6.10
CA GLY A 241 -5.68 -3.40 -5.14
C GLY A 241 -4.70 -2.30 -5.59
N GLU A 242 -4.13 -2.41 -6.80
CA GLU A 242 -3.37 -1.34 -7.44
C GLU A 242 -4.24 -0.56 -8.45
N HIS A 243 -4.05 0.76 -8.46
CA HIS A 243 -4.48 1.64 -9.53
C HIS A 243 -3.28 2.21 -10.28
N GLY A 244 -3.46 2.40 -11.58
CA GLY A 244 -2.50 3.03 -12.47
C GLY A 244 -2.97 4.42 -12.85
N VAL A 245 -2.22 5.43 -12.42
CA VAL A 245 -2.42 6.81 -12.87
C VAL A 245 -1.55 7.03 -14.12
N ILE A 246 -2.20 7.16 -15.28
CA ILE A 246 -1.52 7.40 -16.55
C ILE A 246 -1.37 8.89 -16.79
N ARG A 247 -0.12 9.31 -17.02
CA ARG A 247 0.23 10.69 -17.32
C ARG A 247 0.78 10.81 -18.74
N ARG A 248 0.24 11.75 -19.51
CA ARG A 248 0.69 12.09 -20.87
C ARG A 248 1.15 13.54 -20.90
N PHE A 249 2.41 13.77 -21.25
CA PHE A 249 3.01 15.12 -21.20
C PHE A 249 2.82 15.83 -19.85
N GLY A 250 2.82 15.07 -18.75
CA GLY A 250 2.61 15.57 -17.39
C GLY A 250 1.15 15.78 -16.97
N ARG A 251 0.16 15.69 -17.88
CA ARG A 251 -1.27 15.72 -17.54
C ARG A 251 -1.82 14.33 -17.27
N VAL A 252 -2.74 14.21 -16.32
CA VAL A 252 -3.47 12.97 -16.05
C VAL A 252 -4.47 12.71 -17.17
N VAL A 253 -4.42 11.52 -17.75
CA VAL A 253 -5.30 11.11 -18.86
C VAL A 253 -6.29 10.06 -18.40
N ALA A 254 -5.86 9.13 -17.56
CA ALA A 254 -6.70 8.04 -17.07
C ALA A 254 -6.26 7.60 -15.68
N ASP A 255 -7.25 7.26 -14.86
CA ASP A 255 -7.11 6.42 -13.67
C ASP A 255 -7.67 5.05 -14.02
N VAL A 256 -6.86 4.01 -13.83
CA VAL A 256 -7.14 2.67 -14.33
C VAL A 256 -7.03 1.67 -13.20
N SER A 257 -8.09 0.87 -13.02
CA SER A 257 -8.16 -0.18 -12.01
C SER A 257 -7.29 -1.39 -12.35
N SER A 258 -7.17 -2.33 -11.40
CA SER A 258 -6.48 -3.62 -11.61
C SER A 258 -6.90 -4.35 -12.90
N GLY A 259 -5.95 -5.04 -13.54
CA GLY A 259 -6.16 -5.73 -14.82
C GLY A 259 -5.06 -5.49 -15.86
N LEU A 260 -5.31 -5.97 -17.09
CA LEU A 260 -4.43 -5.81 -18.24
C LEU A 260 -4.80 -4.53 -19.00
N HIS A 261 -3.83 -3.65 -19.21
CA HIS A 261 -4.03 -2.36 -19.85
C HIS A 261 -2.94 -2.05 -20.86
N TYR A 262 -3.22 -1.08 -21.71
CA TYR A 262 -2.30 -0.60 -22.73
C TYR A 262 -2.03 0.89 -22.53
N ARG A 263 -0.75 1.26 -22.50
CA ARG A 263 -0.31 2.67 -22.53
C ARG A 263 0.48 2.93 -23.80
N LEU A 264 0.48 4.17 -24.27
CA LEU A 264 1.35 4.55 -25.37
C LEU A 264 2.80 4.56 -24.88
N PRO A 265 3.66 3.65 -25.38
CA PRO A 265 5.06 3.63 -24.99
C PRO A 265 5.74 4.94 -25.42
N LEU A 266 6.78 5.36 -24.69
CA LEU A 266 7.53 6.62 -24.87
C LEU A 266 6.79 7.90 -24.44
N ILE A 267 5.47 7.96 -24.56
CA ILE A 267 4.66 9.16 -24.26
C ILE A 267 4.03 9.08 -22.87
N ASP A 268 3.44 7.93 -22.53
CA ASP A 268 2.67 7.76 -21.30
C ASP A 268 3.57 7.25 -20.16
N GLN A 269 3.52 7.95 -19.02
CA GLN A 269 4.11 7.54 -17.75
C GLN A 269 3.03 6.87 -16.89
N LEU A 270 3.38 5.76 -16.24
CA LEU A 270 2.50 5.02 -15.36
C LEU A 270 3.00 5.13 -13.92
N ASP A 271 2.20 5.72 -13.05
CA ASP A 271 2.41 5.65 -11.61
C ASP A 271 1.49 4.57 -11.03
N ARG A 272 2.08 3.58 -10.36
CA ARG A 272 1.34 2.48 -9.70
C ARG A 272 1.14 2.83 -8.24
N ILE A 273 -0.11 2.77 -7.79
CA ILE A 273 -0.49 3.19 -6.43
C ILE A 273 -1.37 2.10 -5.84
N ALA A 274 -0.96 1.54 -4.71
CA ALA A 274 -1.75 0.56 -3.95
C ALA A 274 -2.78 1.29 -3.09
N LEU A 275 -4.07 1.16 -3.41
CA LEU A 275 -5.17 1.82 -2.69
C LEU A 275 -5.60 1.00 -1.47
N ASP A 276 -5.64 -0.32 -1.60
CA ASP A 276 -6.16 -1.22 -0.57
C ASP A 276 -5.18 -1.46 0.59
N GLN A 277 -3.95 -0.97 0.48
CA GLN A 277 -2.95 -1.10 1.52
C GLN A 277 -3.22 -0.09 2.65
N VAL A 278 -3.61 -0.59 3.82
CA VAL A 278 -3.67 0.23 5.04
C VAL A 278 -2.24 0.57 5.46
N ARG A 279 -1.96 1.87 5.52
CA ARG A 279 -0.69 2.43 5.99
C ARG A 279 -0.89 2.99 7.38
N GLN A 280 0.21 3.10 8.12
CA GLN A 280 0.23 3.68 9.44
C GLN A 280 1.30 4.75 9.52
N VAL A 281 0.99 5.82 10.24
CA VAL A 281 1.94 6.88 10.59
C VAL A 281 1.77 7.22 12.06
N GLU A 282 2.91 7.42 12.73
CA GLU A 282 2.94 7.87 14.12
C GLU A 282 3.33 9.34 14.15
N THR A 283 2.70 10.12 15.04
CA THR A 283 3.05 11.53 15.25
C THR A 283 4.38 11.69 15.97
N GLY A 284 4.84 10.63 16.64
CA GLY A 284 5.88 10.72 17.65
C GLY A 284 5.33 11.26 18.97
N SER A 285 6.21 11.36 19.96
CA SER A 285 5.85 11.91 21.27
C SER A 285 5.64 13.43 21.18
N ALA A 286 4.47 13.88 21.61
CA ALA A 286 4.10 15.29 21.69
C ALA A 286 3.63 15.63 23.11
N LEU A 287 4.16 16.73 23.65
CA LEU A 287 3.67 17.31 24.91
C LEU A 287 2.47 18.22 24.62
N VAL A 288 1.36 17.95 25.28
CA VAL A 288 0.07 18.63 25.09
C VAL A 288 -0.48 19.09 26.45
N LEU A 289 -1.20 20.22 26.43
CA LEU A 289 -1.91 20.77 27.58
C LEU A 289 -3.39 20.37 27.49
N THR A 290 -3.93 19.81 28.56
CA THR A 290 -5.36 19.51 28.70
C THR A 290 -6.16 20.75 29.09
N GLY A 291 -7.49 20.67 29.01
CA GLY A 291 -8.39 21.79 29.38
C GLY A 291 -8.31 22.18 30.85
N ASP A 292 -7.92 21.25 31.72
CA ASP A 292 -7.67 21.47 33.15
C ASP A 292 -6.19 21.76 33.46
N THR A 293 -5.42 22.23 32.47
CA THR A 293 -4.03 22.73 32.61
C THR A 293 -2.98 21.69 32.98
N ASN A 294 -3.25 20.40 32.75
CA ASN A 294 -2.26 19.33 32.93
C ASN A 294 -1.40 19.15 31.68
N LEU A 295 -0.10 18.99 31.86
CA LEU A 295 0.83 18.62 30.79
C LEU A 295 0.87 17.10 30.67
N ILE A 296 0.69 16.57 29.46
CA ILE A 296 0.68 15.14 29.17
C ILE A 296 1.45 14.88 27.89
N GLU A 297 2.25 13.82 27.91
CA GLU A 297 2.94 13.30 26.74
C GLU A 297 2.06 12.24 26.06
N LEU A 298 1.79 12.43 24.77
CA LEU A 298 0.97 11.54 23.97
C LEU A 298 1.62 11.18 22.64
N ASN A 299 1.36 9.96 22.16
CA ASN A 299 1.71 9.53 20.82
C ASN A 299 0.45 9.03 20.12
N LEU A 300 0.16 9.55 18.92
CA LEU A 300 -0.98 9.17 18.13
C LEU A 300 -0.53 8.31 16.94
N ARG A 301 -1.22 7.21 16.71
CA ARG A 301 -1.04 6.35 15.53
C ARG A 301 -2.27 6.44 14.64
N VAL A 302 -2.07 6.88 13.41
CA VAL A 302 -3.12 7.06 12.42
C VAL A 302 -3.02 5.96 11.36
N HIS A 303 -4.12 5.25 11.15
CA HIS A 303 -4.27 4.28 10.08
C HIS A 303 -5.09 4.89 8.95
N TYR A 304 -4.55 4.86 7.74
CA TYR A 304 -5.19 5.44 6.57
C TYR A 304 -4.97 4.55 5.34
N HIS A 305 -5.80 4.74 4.34
CA HIS A 305 -5.62 4.15 3.01
C HIS A 305 -5.80 5.23 1.95
N ILE A 306 -5.34 4.97 0.72
CA ILE A 306 -5.48 5.92 -0.38
C ILE A 306 -6.85 5.70 -1.00
N ALA A 307 -7.67 6.74 -1.05
CA ALA A 307 -9.00 6.70 -1.63
C ALA A 307 -9.02 7.21 -3.08
N ASP A 308 -8.17 8.18 -3.40
CA ASP A 308 -8.01 8.76 -4.74
C ASP A 308 -6.52 8.80 -5.09
N ALA A 309 -6.16 8.01 -6.10
CA ALA A 309 -4.79 7.85 -6.57
C ALA A 309 -4.22 9.14 -7.19
N VAL A 310 -5.06 9.90 -7.88
CA VAL A 310 -4.69 11.14 -8.55
C VAL A 310 -4.46 12.23 -7.53
N ALA A 311 -5.42 12.47 -6.64
CA ALA A 311 -5.30 13.47 -5.59
C ALA A 311 -4.07 13.19 -4.70
N PHE A 312 -3.87 11.93 -4.30
CA PHE A 312 -2.72 11.52 -3.50
C PHE A 312 -1.37 11.82 -4.18
N ARG A 313 -1.25 11.56 -5.49
CA ARG A 313 0.04 11.73 -6.20
C ARG A 313 0.44 13.18 -6.42
N PHE A 314 -0.54 14.07 -6.59
CA PHE A 314 -0.32 15.43 -7.08
C PHE A 314 -0.57 16.54 -6.07
N GLN A 315 -1.42 16.31 -5.08
CA GLN A 315 -1.78 17.34 -4.10
C GLN A 315 -0.91 17.28 -2.84
N VAL A 316 -0.32 16.14 -2.54
CA VAL A 316 0.45 15.93 -1.32
C VAL A 316 1.93 15.71 -1.63
N ASN A 317 2.79 16.48 -0.96
CA ASN A 317 4.23 16.24 -0.91
C ASN A 317 4.61 15.84 0.52
N GLY A 318 5.19 14.66 0.71
CA GLY A 318 5.52 14.14 2.05
C GLY A 318 4.29 13.79 2.88
N LEU A 319 3.56 12.73 2.49
CA LEU A 319 2.30 12.36 3.13
C LEU A 319 2.43 12.09 4.64
N ASP A 320 3.42 11.29 5.04
CA ASP A 320 3.56 10.91 6.45
C ASP A 320 3.80 12.15 7.33
N THR A 321 4.59 13.11 6.86
CA THR A 321 4.80 14.39 7.55
C THR A 321 3.53 15.24 7.59
N LEU A 322 2.74 15.27 6.51
CA LEU A 322 1.48 16.00 6.49
C LEU A 322 0.46 15.40 7.48
N ILE A 323 0.24 14.09 7.43
CA ILE A 323 -0.71 13.40 8.31
C ILE A 323 -0.29 13.52 9.77
N SER A 324 0.99 13.28 10.08
CA SER A 324 1.47 13.41 11.46
C SER A 324 1.25 14.81 12.03
N ARG A 325 1.51 15.87 11.24
CA ARG A 325 1.28 17.26 11.67
C ARG A 325 -0.20 17.59 11.84
N MET A 326 -1.05 17.16 10.90
CA MET A 326 -2.50 17.34 11.00
C MET A 326 -3.06 16.59 12.22
N ALA A 327 -2.64 15.35 12.41
CA ALA A 327 -3.02 14.51 13.53
C ALA A 327 -2.60 15.11 14.86
N GLU A 328 -1.36 15.63 14.97
CA GLU A 328 -0.84 16.34 16.14
C GLU A 328 -1.67 17.59 16.44
N ALA A 329 -2.03 18.38 15.42
CA ALA A 329 -2.85 19.58 15.59
C ALA A 329 -4.26 19.25 16.07
N VAL A 330 -4.91 18.26 15.46
CA VAL A 330 -6.28 17.83 15.82
C VAL A 330 -6.31 17.26 17.24
N ILE A 331 -5.42 16.32 17.58
CA ILE A 331 -5.42 15.75 18.94
C ILE A 331 -5.11 16.82 19.99
N ARG A 332 -4.21 17.76 19.70
CA ARG A 332 -3.90 18.89 20.59
C ARG A 332 -5.14 19.76 20.83
N GLN A 333 -5.92 20.05 19.80
CA GLN A 333 -7.15 20.82 19.92
C GLN A 333 -8.23 20.08 20.72
N VAL A 334 -8.44 18.79 20.43
CA VAL A 334 -9.45 17.98 21.15
C VAL A 334 -9.08 17.86 22.62
N VAL A 335 -7.83 17.51 22.93
CA VAL A 335 -7.35 17.34 24.31
C VAL A 335 -7.38 18.65 25.11
N ALA A 336 -7.16 19.80 24.46
CA ALA A 336 -7.23 21.11 25.11
C ALA A 336 -8.65 21.47 25.62
N THR A 337 -9.69 20.75 25.19
CA THR A 337 -11.06 20.93 25.69
C THR A 337 -11.49 19.89 26.72
N GLN A 338 -10.65 18.90 27.01
CA GLN A 338 -10.97 17.74 27.87
C GLN A 338 -10.11 17.75 29.13
N GLY A 339 -10.62 17.17 30.22
CA GLY A 339 -9.85 16.97 31.45
C GLY A 339 -8.85 15.82 31.34
N VAL A 340 -7.81 15.83 32.18
CA VAL A 340 -6.79 14.75 32.20
C VAL A 340 -7.40 13.39 32.53
N ASP A 341 -8.35 13.36 33.45
CA ASP A 341 -9.00 12.13 33.91
C ASP A 341 -9.72 11.42 32.76
N GLU A 342 -10.39 12.17 31.89
CA GLU A 342 -11.12 11.62 30.75
C GLU A 342 -10.17 10.96 29.75
N LEU A 343 -8.99 11.55 29.54
CA LEU A 343 -7.94 11.02 28.66
C LEU A 343 -7.32 9.73 29.21
N LEU A 344 -7.19 9.63 30.54
CA LEU A 344 -6.59 8.49 31.24
C LEU A 344 -7.57 7.36 31.54
N THR A 345 -8.88 7.62 31.54
CA THR A 345 -9.92 6.66 31.95
C THR A 345 -10.89 6.31 30.81
N THR A 346 -12.20 6.55 30.98
CA THR A 346 -13.28 6.11 30.09
C THR A 346 -13.55 7.06 28.92
N GLY A 347 -13.15 8.33 29.04
CA GLY A 347 -13.36 9.35 28.00
C GLY A 347 -12.49 9.18 26.75
N ARG A 348 -11.44 8.34 26.81
CA ARG A 348 -10.49 8.11 25.72
C ARG A 348 -11.15 7.74 24.39
N ASN A 349 -12.18 6.90 24.42
CA ASN A 349 -12.86 6.46 23.19
C ASN A 349 -13.60 7.61 22.51
N ALA A 350 -14.22 8.50 23.29
CA ALA A 350 -14.90 9.68 22.76
C ALA A 350 -13.89 10.67 22.14
N ILE A 351 -12.75 10.88 22.82
CA ILE A 351 -11.64 11.71 22.32
C ILE A 351 -11.11 11.15 20.99
N LEU A 352 -10.89 9.84 20.90
CA LEU A 352 -10.43 9.17 19.68
C LEU A 352 -11.45 9.28 18.54
N ALA A 353 -12.74 9.10 18.84
CA ALA A 353 -13.80 9.24 17.84
C ALA A 353 -13.89 10.66 17.29
N GLN A 354 -13.86 11.67 18.17
CA GLN A 354 -13.86 13.08 17.80
C GLN A 354 -12.60 13.47 17.01
N THR A 355 -11.44 12.95 17.41
CA THR A 355 -10.17 13.14 16.69
C THR A 355 -10.23 12.51 15.29
N LEU A 356 -10.79 11.30 15.16
CA LEU A 356 -10.96 10.63 13.87
C LEU A 356 -11.87 11.43 12.93
N GLU A 357 -12.99 11.95 13.45
CA GLU A 357 -13.93 12.77 12.68
C GLU A 357 -13.29 14.07 12.20
N GLN A 358 -12.69 14.86 13.10
CA GLN A 358 -12.02 16.10 12.74
C GLN A 358 -10.83 15.89 11.80
N LEU A 359 -10.06 14.81 11.99
CA LEU A 359 -8.95 14.49 11.09
C LEU A 359 -9.44 14.09 9.71
N ARG A 360 -10.56 13.36 9.60
CA ARG A 360 -11.20 13.04 8.31
C ARG A 360 -11.63 14.32 7.60
N ASP A 361 -12.34 15.20 8.27
CA ASP A 361 -12.81 16.48 7.72
C ASP A 361 -11.62 17.32 7.22
N LEU A 362 -10.54 17.39 8.00
CA LEU A 362 -9.34 18.13 7.62
C LEU A 362 -8.65 17.51 6.39
N THR A 363 -8.54 16.19 6.33
CA THR A 363 -7.95 15.49 5.16
C THR A 363 -8.78 15.67 3.89
N GLU A 364 -10.11 15.73 4.02
CA GLU A 364 -11.06 15.95 2.92
C GLU A 364 -11.05 17.40 2.45
N GLN A 365 -11.04 18.37 3.38
CA GLN A 365 -10.94 19.80 3.07
C GLN A 365 -9.66 20.13 2.29
N HIS A 366 -8.54 19.48 2.65
CA HIS A 366 -7.27 19.62 1.94
C HIS A 366 -7.14 18.72 0.70
N HIS A 367 -8.20 17.98 0.33
CA HIS A 367 -8.28 17.17 -0.89
C HIS A 367 -7.10 16.20 -1.05
N THR A 368 -6.58 15.70 0.07
CA THR A 368 -5.34 14.90 0.12
C THR A 368 -5.42 13.54 -0.59
N GLY A 369 -6.62 13.10 -0.96
CA GLY A 369 -6.85 11.80 -1.61
C GLY A 369 -6.71 10.59 -0.69
N ILE A 370 -6.54 10.81 0.62
CA ILE A 370 -6.49 9.75 1.63
C ILE A 370 -7.79 9.67 2.41
N ARG A 371 -8.06 8.49 2.97
CA ARG A 371 -9.14 8.27 3.91
C ARG A 371 -8.60 7.65 5.19
N VAL A 372 -8.82 8.33 6.30
CA VAL A 372 -8.42 7.86 7.62
C VAL A 372 -9.39 6.78 8.08
N THR A 373 -8.88 5.59 8.36
CA THR A 373 -9.67 4.43 8.79
C THR A 373 -9.81 4.42 10.30
N ASN A 374 -8.71 4.62 11.04
CA ASN A 374 -8.69 4.50 12.49
C ASN A 374 -7.61 5.39 13.12
N VAL A 375 -7.82 5.81 14.36
CA VAL A 375 -6.86 6.54 15.18
C VAL A 375 -6.69 5.82 16.51
N GLN A 376 -5.45 5.67 16.94
CA GLN A 376 -5.09 5.02 18.19
C GLN A 376 -4.19 5.92 19.01
N LEU A 377 -4.24 5.76 20.34
CA LEU A 377 -3.41 6.49 21.29
C LEU A 377 -2.61 5.47 22.11
N PRO A 378 -1.49 4.92 21.58
CA PRO A 378 -0.75 3.86 22.25
C PRO A 378 -0.10 4.30 23.55
N LEU A 379 0.27 5.58 23.67
CA LEU A 379 0.95 6.15 24.82
C LEU A 379 0.26 7.43 25.28
N VAL A 380 -0.09 7.46 26.57
CA VAL A 380 -0.53 8.65 27.30
C VAL A 380 0.11 8.59 28.67
N ILE A 381 1.09 9.45 28.91
CA ILE A 381 1.80 9.46 30.19
C ILE A 381 1.98 10.90 30.69
N PRO A 382 1.81 11.14 32.00
CA PRO A 382 2.19 12.42 32.59
C PRO A 382 3.72 12.56 32.62
N PRO A 383 4.28 13.78 32.59
CA PRO A 383 5.70 14.03 32.74
C PRO A 383 6.27 13.41 34.01
N GLY A 384 7.53 12.95 33.95
CA GLY A 384 8.17 12.25 35.07
C GLY A 384 8.21 13.04 36.39
N THR A 385 8.21 14.37 36.33
CA THR A 385 8.20 15.25 37.52
C THR A 385 6.91 15.18 38.32
N VAL A 386 5.78 14.87 37.68
CA VAL A 386 4.44 14.85 38.32
C VAL A 386 3.83 13.46 38.36
N ALA A 387 4.44 12.46 37.73
CA ALA A 387 3.96 11.09 37.68
C ALA A 387 3.69 10.48 39.08
N ALA A 388 4.47 10.86 40.10
CA ALA A 388 4.21 10.43 41.48
C ALA A 388 2.89 10.98 42.02
N ALA A 389 2.63 12.28 41.86
CA ALA A 389 1.38 12.91 42.29
C ALA A 389 0.15 12.32 41.56
N PHE A 390 0.27 12.01 40.26
CA PHE A 390 -0.79 11.32 39.52
C PHE A 390 -1.07 9.91 40.06
N ARG A 391 -0.03 9.16 40.45
CA ARG A 391 -0.21 7.86 41.09
C ARG A 391 -0.87 7.99 42.46
N ASP A 392 -0.53 9.01 43.23
CA ASP A 392 -1.14 9.26 44.54
C ASP A 392 -2.65 9.57 44.40
N VAL A 393 -3.03 10.41 43.43
CA VAL A 393 -4.45 10.70 43.14
C VAL A 393 -5.20 9.44 42.69
N ALA A 394 -4.60 8.62 41.83
CA ALA A 394 -5.18 7.36 41.41
C ALA A 394 -5.37 6.39 42.59
N SER A 395 -4.38 6.29 43.48
CA SER A 395 -4.46 5.49 44.71
C SER A 395 -5.58 5.99 45.62
N ALA A 396 -5.66 7.31 45.87
CA ALA A 396 -6.69 7.89 46.71
C ALA A 396 -8.11 7.66 46.16
N ARG A 397 -8.27 7.65 44.83
CA ARG A 397 -9.54 7.33 44.17
C ARG A 397 -9.92 5.86 44.35
N GLU A 398 -8.95 4.96 44.26
CA GLU A 398 -9.16 3.53 44.52
C GLU A 398 -9.49 3.27 46.00
N ASP A 399 -8.81 3.96 46.92
CA ASP A 399 -9.12 3.91 48.36
C ASP A 399 -10.55 4.40 48.63
N THR A 400 -10.97 5.48 47.96
CA THR A 400 -12.34 6.02 48.05
C THR A 400 -13.38 5.02 47.52
N ASN A 401 -13.11 4.39 46.37
CA ASN A 401 -13.98 3.36 45.82
C ASN A 401 -14.08 2.16 46.75
N THR A 402 -12.96 1.72 47.32
CA THR A 402 -12.88 0.63 48.30
C THR A 402 -13.71 0.95 49.53
N ALA A 403 -13.49 2.12 50.16
CA ALA A 403 -14.25 2.56 51.34
C ALA A 403 -15.75 2.68 51.04
N THR A 404 -16.12 3.14 49.84
CA THR A 404 -17.52 3.21 49.41
C THR A 404 -18.12 1.81 49.25
N HIS A 405 -17.39 0.88 48.64
CA HIS A 405 -17.83 -0.50 48.47
C HIS A 405 -17.96 -1.23 49.81
N GLU A 406 -17.04 -1.01 50.75
CA GLU A 406 -17.14 -1.53 52.12
C GLU A 406 -18.36 -0.97 52.86
N ALA A 407 -18.61 0.34 52.76
CA ALA A 407 -19.79 0.96 53.37
C ALA A 407 -21.09 0.43 52.77
N LEU A 408 -21.12 0.21 51.44
CA LEU A 408 -22.25 -0.41 50.76
C LEU A 408 -22.44 -1.86 51.18
N ALA A 409 -21.36 -2.63 51.32
CA ALA A 409 -21.40 -4.01 51.81
C ALA A 409 -21.94 -4.08 53.23
N PHE A 410 -21.42 -3.26 54.15
CA PHE A 410 -21.90 -3.15 55.52
C PHE A 410 -23.38 -2.79 55.59
N ARG A 411 -23.82 -1.81 54.79
CA ARG A 411 -25.24 -1.45 54.69
C ARG A 411 -26.09 -2.61 54.18
N ASN A 412 -25.60 -3.30 53.15
CA ASN A 412 -26.30 -4.43 52.53
C ASN A 412 -26.30 -5.69 53.42
N GLU A 413 -25.43 -5.77 54.42
CA GLU A 413 -25.42 -6.82 55.44
C GLU A 413 -26.39 -6.50 56.59
N ILE A 414 -26.28 -5.31 57.18
CA ILE A 414 -27.05 -4.94 58.39
C ILE A 414 -28.53 -4.72 58.07
N LEU A 415 -28.87 -4.05 56.96
CA LEU A 415 -30.24 -3.65 56.68
C LEU A 415 -31.18 -4.85 56.44
N PRO A 416 -30.82 -5.90 55.69
CA PRO A 416 -31.65 -7.10 55.57
C PRO A 416 -31.80 -7.87 56.87
N VAL A 417 -30.74 -8.00 57.68
CA VAL A 417 -30.79 -8.69 58.98
C VAL A 417 -31.76 -7.96 59.91
N ALA A 418 -31.59 -6.65 60.09
CA ALA A 418 -32.48 -5.84 60.92
C ALA A 418 -33.94 -5.88 60.45
N ARG A 419 -34.18 -5.91 59.13
CA ARG A 419 -35.53 -6.09 58.57
C ARG A 419 -36.09 -7.49 58.83
N GLY A 420 -35.25 -8.53 58.74
CA GLY A 420 -35.60 -9.90 59.05
C GLY A 420 -36.01 -10.06 60.51
N GLU A 421 -35.20 -9.54 61.44
CA GLU A 421 -35.50 -9.53 62.88
C GLU A 421 -36.79 -8.77 63.20
N ALA A 422 -36.99 -7.59 62.59
CA ALA A 422 -38.21 -6.81 62.79
C ALA A 422 -39.45 -7.59 62.30
N GLU A 423 -39.36 -8.25 61.14
CA GLU A 423 -40.45 -9.07 60.63
C GLU A 423 -40.68 -10.32 61.49
N GLU A 424 -39.62 -10.98 61.97
CA GLU A 424 -39.71 -12.11 62.89
C GLU A 424 -40.45 -11.76 64.17
N ILE A 425 -40.14 -10.62 64.79
CA ILE A 425 -40.83 -10.14 66.00
C ILE A 425 -42.32 -9.94 65.73
N VAL A 426 -42.67 -9.29 64.61
CA VAL A 426 -44.06 -9.03 64.22
C VAL A 426 -44.80 -10.34 63.94
N GLN A 427 -44.18 -11.27 63.21
CA GLN A 427 -44.79 -12.56 62.88
C GLN A 427 -44.94 -13.44 64.12
N THR A 428 -43.96 -13.47 65.02
CA THR A 428 -44.05 -14.18 66.29
C THR A 428 -45.17 -13.63 67.16
N ALA A 429 -45.29 -12.29 67.26
CA ALA A 429 -46.37 -11.64 68.00
C ALA A 429 -47.75 -11.95 67.40
N ARG A 430 -47.86 -11.99 66.06
CA ARG A 430 -49.10 -12.38 65.36
C ARG A 430 -49.45 -13.84 65.58
N ALA A 431 -48.47 -14.74 65.51
CA ALA A 431 -48.64 -16.17 65.76
C ALA A 431 -49.09 -16.43 67.20
N GLU A 432 -48.46 -15.78 68.19
CA GLU A 432 -48.86 -15.89 69.60
C GLU A 432 -50.27 -15.32 69.85
N LYS A 433 -50.60 -14.19 69.25
CA LYS A 433 -51.96 -13.63 69.30
C LYS A 433 -52.97 -14.64 68.75
N GLN A 434 -52.70 -15.19 67.56
CA GLN A 434 -53.61 -16.15 66.91
C GLN A 434 -53.74 -17.42 67.75
N ARG A 435 -52.62 -17.97 68.25
CA ARG A 435 -52.59 -19.13 69.14
C ARG A 435 -53.45 -18.92 70.39
N LYS A 436 -53.39 -17.73 71.02
CA LYS A 436 -54.23 -17.40 72.18
C LYS A 436 -55.72 -17.33 71.84
N ILE A 437 -56.07 -16.73 70.69
CA ILE A 437 -57.45 -16.66 70.21
C ILE A 437 -57.98 -18.08 69.92
N ASP A 438 -57.21 -18.90 69.23
CA ASP A 438 -57.60 -20.27 68.87
C ASP A 438 -57.75 -21.14 70.11
N LEU A 439 -56.83 -21.04 71.07
CA LEU A 439 -56.92 -21.76 72.34
C LEU A 439 -58.17 -21.35 73.13
N ALA A 440 -58.42 -20.05 73.29
CA ALA A 440 -59.59 -19.54 74.00
C ALA A 440 -60.89 -19.94 73.30
N SER A 441 -60.94 -19.88 71.97
CA SER A 441 -62.10 -20.28 71.17
C SER A 441 -62.35 -21.79 71.27
N GLY A 442 -61.30 -22.61 71.18
CA GLY A 442 -61.38 -24.06 71.34
C GLY A 442 -61.80 -24.49 72.75
N GLU A 443 -61.31 -23.80 73.79
CA GLU A 443 -61.74 -24.01 75.17
C GLU A 443 -63.21 -23.62 75.39
N ALA A 444 -63.64 -22.49 74.84
CA ALA A 444 -65.03 -22.06 74.89
C ALA A 444 -65.95 -23.04 74.15
N GLU A 445 -65.57 -23.49 72.95
CA GLU A 445 -66.33 -24.48 72.19
C GLU A 445 -66.41 -25.83 72.93
N ARG A 446 -65.28 -26.28 73.50
CA ARG A 446 -65.24 -27.49 74.34
C ARG A 446 -66.18 -27.37 75.53
N PHE A 447 -66.16 -26.22 76.23
CA PHE A 447 -67.05 -25.95 77.36
C PHE A 447 -68.52 -25.96 76.94
N LEU A 448 -68.87 -25.31 75.82
CA LEU A 448 -70.24 -25.28 75.31
C LEU A 448 -70.75 -26.68 74.95
N LYS A 449 -69.93 -27.52 74.30
CA LYS A 449 -70.26 -28.93 74.01
C LYS A 449 -70.48 -29.73 75.30
N GLN A 450 -69.61 -29.54 76.30
CA GLN A 450 -69.73 -30.20 77.60
C GLN A 450 -70.98 -29.73 78.36
N LEU A 451 -71.31 -28.44 78.31
CA LEU A 451 -72.52 -27.87 78.89
C LEU A 451 -73.79 -28.42 78.22
N HIS A 452 -73.78 -28.55 76.89
CA HIS A 452 -74.88 -29.17 76.15
C HIS A 452 -75.13 -30.61 76.61
N ALA A 453 -74.08 -31.45 76.61
CA ALA A 453 -74.17 -32.84 77.07
C ALA A 453 -74.63 -32.93 78.54
N TYR A 454 -74.14 -32.04 79.42
CA TYR A 454 -74.58 -31.97 80.81
C TYR A 454 -76.07 -31.64 80.94
N ARG A 455 -76.59 -30.71 80.12
CA ARG A 455 -78.02 -30.34 80.13
C ARG A 455 -78.91 -31.49 79.69
N GLU A 456 -78.46 -32.32 78.74
CA GLU A 456 -79.20 -33.49 78.27
C GLU A 456 -79.20 -34.64 79.29
N ALA A 457 -78.06 -34.93 79.94
CA ALA A 457 -77.92 -36.06 80.86
C ALA A 457 -77.02 -35.75 82.08
N PRO A 458 -77.50 -34.99 83.08
CA PRO A 458 -76.66 -34.45 84.15
C PRO A 458 -75.91 -35.51 84.99
N GLN A 459 -76.56 -36.62 85.35
CA GLN A 459 -75.97 -37.64 86.22
C GLN A 459 -74.86 -38.41 85.51
N ILE A 460 -75.08 -38.80 84.25
CA ILE A 460 -74.10 -39.55 83.45
C ILE A 460 -72.87 -38.68 83.16
N THR A 461 -73.07 -37.40 82.79
CA THR A 461 -71.97 -36.48 82.52
C THR A 461 -71.13 -36.20 83.77
N ARG A 462 -71.75 -36.01 84.96
CA ARG A 462 -71.01 -35.81 86.22
C ARG A 462 -70.13 -37.00 86.58
N THR A 463 -70.68 -38.20 86.54
CA THR A 463 -69.93 -39.41 86.86
C THR A 463 -68.79 -39.61 85.87
N ARG A 464 -69.03 -39.39 84.56
CA ARG A 464 -67.95 -39.44 83.55
C ARG A 464 -66.83 -38.44 83.85
N LEU A 465 -67.16 -37.17 84.08
CA LEU A 465 -66.15 -36.13 84.35
C LEU A 465 -65.37 -36.38 85.65
N TYR A 466 -66.04 -36.92 86.67
CA TYR A 466 -65.38 -37.33 87.91
C TYR A 466 -64.38 -38.46 87.68
N LEU A 467 -64.76 -39.48 86.90
CA LEU A 467 -63.87 -40.58 86.53
C LEU A 467 -62.71 -40.11 85.62
N GLU A 468 -62.95 -39.25 84.62
CA GLU A 468 -61.90 -38.65 83.79
C GLU A 468 -60.93 -37.77 84.61
N ALA A 469 -61.45 -37.04 85.61
CA ALA A 469 -60.61 -36.25 86.53
C ALA A 469 -59.78 -37.14 87.46
N LEU A 470 -60.37 -38.21 88.00
CA LEU A 470 -59.65 -39.23 88.76
C LEU A 470 -58.54 -39.87 87.93
N GLU A 471 -58.83 -40.26 86.68
CA GLU A 471 -57.84 -40.84 85.76
C GLU A 471 -56.68 -39.88 85.48
N ARG A 472 -56.95 -38.57 85.28
CA ARG A 472 -55.90 -37.57 85.08
C ARG A 472 -55.05 -37.30 86.33
N VAL A 473 -55.67 -37.28 87.51
CA VAL A 473 -54.99 -36.95 88.77
C VAL A 473 -54.24 -38.17 89.35
N LEU A 474 -54.70 -39.39 89.03
CA LEU A 474 -54.15 -40.65 89.54
C LEU A 474 -53.66 -41.60 88.42
N PRO A 475 -52.65 -41.23 87.63
CA PRO A 475 -52.16 -42.07 86.52
C PRO A 475 -51.47 -43.38 86.97
N VAL A 476 -51.23 -43.59 88.27
CA VAL A 476 -50.43 -44.72 88.80
C VAL A 476 -51.24 -45.73 89.63
N SER A 477 -52.52 -45.47 89.96
CA SER A 477 -53.34 -46.41 90.74
C SER A 477 -54.33 -47.18 89.86
N ARG A 478 -54.26 -48.52 89.90
CA ARG A 478 -55.28 -49.39 89.30
C ARG A 478 -56.52 -49.37 90.19
N GLU A 479 -57.53 -48.61 89.80
CA GLU A 479 -58.82 -48.60 90.48
C GLU A 479 -59.85 -49.44 89.72
N PHE A 480 -60.60 -50.27 90.45
CA PHE A 480 -61.65 -51.14 89.92
C PHE A 480 -63.01 -50.65 90.41
N ILE A 481 -63.90 -50.33 89.48
CA ILE A 481 -65.28 -49.93 89.81
C ILE A 481 -66.13 -51.20 89.85
N ILE A 482 -66.73 -51.48 91.00
CA ILE A 482 -67.50 -52.71 91.24
C ILE A 482 -68.93 -52.31 91.59
N ASP A 483 -69.90 -52.91 90.91
CA ASP A 483 -71.33 -52.69 91.11
C ASP A 483 -71.74 -53.00 92.58
N PRO A 484 -72.62 -52.20 93.22
CA PRO A 484 -73.04 -52.42 94.61
C PRO A 484 -73.69 -53.79 94.89
N SER A 485 -74.24 -54.44 93.86
CA SER A 485 -74.82 -55.79 93.97
C SER A 485 -73.78 -56.89 94.13
N ILE A 486 -72.51 -56.60 93.82
CA ILE A 486 -71.41 -57.55 93.89
C ILE A 486 -70.84 -57.56 95.33
N ARG A 487 -70.95 -58.72 96.00
CA ARG A 487 -70.42 -58.92 97.35
C ARG A 487 -68.89 -59.00 97.31
N ARG A 488 -68.24 -57.95 97.81
CA ARG A 488 -66.77 -57.78 97.80
C ARG A 488 -65.99 -58.90 98.50
N HIS A 489 -66.60 -59.63 99.43
CA HIS A 489 -65.92 -60.68 100.21
C HIS A 489 -65.97 -62.08 99.57
N THR A 490 -66.70 -62.27 98.46
CA THR A 490 -66.88 -63.58 97.81
C THR A 490 -66.57 -63.56 96.32
N THR A 491 -66.05 -62.45 95.81
CA THR A 491 -65.79 -62.28 94.38
C THR A 491 -64.29 -62.32 94.10
N ASP A 492 -63.80 -63.43 93.55
CA ASP A 492 -62.45 -63.52 93.00
C ASP A 492 -62.38 -62.76 91.67
N LEU A 493 -61.63 -61.66 91.66
CA LEU A 493 -61.38 -60.88 90.45
C LEU A 493 -60.16 -61.43 89.71
N TRP A 494 -60.40 -62.21 88.66
CA TRP A 494 -59.35 -62.71 87.78
C TRP A 494 -58.98 -61.67 86.72
N PHE A 495 -57.81 -61.05 86.85
CA PHE A 495 -57.26 -60.16 85.83
C PHE A 495 -56.26 -60.92 84.96
N THR A 496 -56.64 -61.23 83.72
CA THR A 496 -55.66 -61.60 82.70
C THR A 496 -54.85 -60.37 82.36
N ASN A 497 -53.58 -60.34 82.77
CA ASN A 497 -52.63 -59.29 82.45
C ASN A 497 -52.37 -59.27 80.94
N ARG A 498 -53.22 -58.59 80.15
CA ARG A 498 -52.88 -58.23 78.77
C ARG A 498 -51.84 -57.14 78.85
N GLN A 499 -50.58 -57.56 78.80
CA GLN A 499 -49.45 -56.71 78.48
C GLN A 499 -49.79 -55.89 77.24
N HIS A 500 -49.81 -54.56 77.36
CA HIS A 500 -49.59 -53.70 76.20
C HIS A 500 -48.10 -53.35 76.13
N PRO A 501 -47.45 -53.57 74.98
CA PRO A 501 -46.00 -53.60 74.88
C PRO A 501 -45.41 -52.24 74.52
N ARG A 502 -44.14 -52.09 74.93
CA ARG A 502 -43.07 -51.21 74.42
C ARG A 502 -42.73 -49.95 75.22
N GLN A 503 -41.65 -50.09 75.99
CA GLN A 503 -40.52 -49.19 75.83
C GLN A 503 -40.01 -49.25 74.37
N ARG A 504 -39.83 -48.08 73.75
CA ARG A 504 -38.67 -47.79 72.90
C ARG A 504 -38.18 -46.39 73.23
N SER A 505 -37.16 -46.34 74.06
CA SER A 505 -36.10 -45.35 73.97
C SER A 505 -35.33 -45.53 72.66
N ASN A 506 -34.97 -44.41 72.04
CA ASN A 506 -34.00 -44.16 70.96
C ASN A 506 -34.64 -43.13 70.01
N GLN A 507 -33.98 -42.09 69.52
CA GLN A 507 -32.56 -41.79 69.43
C GLN A 507 -32.45 -40.32 68.96
N SER A 508 -31.29 -39.74 69.20
CA SER A 508 -30.77 -38.52 68.60
C SER A 508 -31.09 -38.32 67.11
N SER A 509 -31.44 -37.09 66.76
CA SER A 509 -31.03 -36.42 65.51
C SER A 509 -31.02 -34.92 65.86
N GLY A 510 -29.93 -34.16 65.89
CA GLY A 510 -28.65 -34.41 65.23
C GLY A 510 -28.86 -34.42 63.72
N ASN A 511 -29.17 -33.25 63.14
CA ASN A 511 -28.71 -32.85 61.81
C ASN A 511 -29.06 -31.37 61.58
N ASP A 512 -27.99 -30.59 61.45
CA ASP A 512 -27.71 -29.67 60.35
C ASP A 512 -28.81 -28.72 59.88
N GLN A 513 -28.64 -27.44 60.24
CA GLN A 513 -28.43 -26.37 59.26
C GLN A 513 -27.27 -25.47 59.71
#